data_AF-A0A9D8T3N7-F1
#
_entry.id   AF-A0A9D8T3N7-F1
#
_cell.length_a   1.000
_cell.length_b   1.000
_cell.length_c   1.000
_cell.angle_alpha   90.00
_cell.angle_beta   90.00
_cell.angle_gamma   90.00
#
_symmetry.space_group_name_H-M   'P 1'
#
loop_
_entity.id
_entity.type
_entity.pdbx_description
1 polymer ?
#
loop_
_entity_poly.entity_id
_entity_poly.type
_entity_poly.pdbx_seq_one_letter_code
_entity_poly.pdbx_strand_id
1 'polypeptide(L)'
;SDGRPTALTVTAEALYIGLDYHILTDHGVYETALAYKANTLQKFKLNYPLGVGVEINSRWGHMNVYPVPPEGGYTFGPTFEKMVDTAHTIKGAIIQWNHPDTSYSNLPYYLENGIQETKLDAWEHYPPHYTKWKKEGKLPVLTGGTDTHNGTFHMPERSIMFIPSADCYDIAAGVKNGKIVMMDPWNGAYTITRDMINKSRWDSDLFFYGQDDMIQLAVDVLADPTYLVDLKKKRIAEYLKEVDVRGLINSSDAYETVK
;
A
#
# COMPACT_ATOMS: atom_id res chain seq x y z
N SER A 1 1.99 -15.03 0.91
CA SER A 1 0.73 -15.80 1.03
C SER A 1 0.45 -16.57 -0.26
N ASP A 2 -0.34 -16.00 -1.17
CA ASP A 2 -0.77 -16.45 -2.49
C ASP A 2 -0.10 -15.68 -3.64
N GLY A 3 0.67 -14.64 -3.30
CA GLY A 3 1.66 -14.06 -4.21
C GLY A 3 2.71 -15.09 -4.66
N ARG A 4 3.01 -15.12 -5.96
CA ARG A 4 4.02 -16.00 -6.55
C ARG A 4 5.47 -15.58 -6.27
N PRO A 5 5.85 -14.29 -6.33
CA PRO A 5 7.22 -13.86 -6.12
C PRO A 5 7.61 -13.84 -4.64
N THR A 6 8.91 -13.83 -4.39
CA THR A 6 9.45 -13.60 -3.05
C THR A 6 9.29 -12.15 -2.63
N ALA A 7 9.27 -11.88 -1.32
CA ALA A 7 9.30 -10.52 -0.78
C ALA A 7 10.50 -9.70 -1.30
N LEU A 8 11.63 -10.37 -1.57
CA LEU A 8 12.80 -9.76 -2.18
C LEU A 8 12.52 -9.29 -3.61
N THR A 9 11.88 -10.13 -4.42
CA THR A 9 11.48 -9.78 -5.79
C THR A 9 10.55 -8.57 -5.80
N VAL A 10 9.56 -8.54 -4.90
CA VAL A 10 8.63 -7.41 -4.76
C VAL A 10 9.38 -6.14 -4.33
N THR A 11 10.35 -6.26 -3.42
CA THR A 11 11.18 -5.12 -3.00
C THR A 11 12.06 -4.59 -4.13
N ALA A 12 12.67 -5.50 -4.91
CA ALA A 12 13.50 -5.14 -6.05
C ALA A 12 12.68 -4.44 -7.14
N GLU A 13 11.48 -4.93 -7.43
CA GLU A 13 10.57 -4.26 -8.35
C GLU A 13 10.18 -2.87 -7.81
N ALA A 14 9.93 -2.72 -6.51
CA ALA A 14 9.51 -1.45 -5.92
C ALA A 14 10.60 -0.39 -6.07
N LEU A 15 11.85 -0.79 -5.84
CA LEU A 15 13.03 0.02 -6.12
C LEU A 15 13.16 0.36 -7.61
N TYR A 16 12.98 -0.63 -8.49
CA TYR A 16 13.10 -0.46 -9.93
C TYR A 16 12.11 0.58 -10.49
N ILE A 17 10.87 0.57 -9.99
CA ILE A 17 9.85 1.55 -10.39
C ILE A 17 9.89 2.85 -9.57
N GLY A 18 10.85 3.00 -8.67
CA GLY A 18 11.10 4.23 -7.91
C GLY A 18 10.10 4.53 -6.79
N LEU A 19 9.53 3.51 -6.15
CA LEU A 19 8.76 3.69 -4.92
C LEU A 19 9.67 4.13 -3.77
N ASP A 20 9.14 5.00 -2.91
CA ASP A 20 9.84 5.46 -1.70
C ASP A 20 9.74 4.45 -0.56
N TYR A 21 8.67 3.64 -0.56
CA TYR A 21 8.38 2.57 0.39
C TYR A 21 7.40 1.58 -0.22
N HIS A 22 7.26 0.41 0.41
CA HIS A 22 6.05 -0.41 0.26
C HIS A 22 5.73 -1.11 1.58
N ILE A 23 4.50 -1.63 1.69
CA ILE A 23 4.04 -2.40 2.85
C ILE A 23 3.72 -3.80 2.34
N LEU A 24 4.29 -4.83 2.97
CA LEU A 24 3.92 -6.22 2.70
C LEU A 24 2.76 -6.62 3.61
N THR A 25 1.64 -7.01 3.00
CA THR A 25 0.38 -7.34 3.68
C THR A 25 -0.08 -8.73 3.26
N ASP A 26 0.74 -9.75 3.52
CA ASP A 26 0.39 -11.13 3.20
C ASP A 26 -0.91 -11.57 3.91
N HIS A 27 -1.72 -12.42 3.23
CA HIS A 27 -2.95 -12.97 3.78
C HIS A 27 -2.73 -13.75 5.09
N GLY A 28 -3.18 -13.17 6.21
CA GLY A 28 -3.20 -13.80 7.53
C GLY A 28 -1.86 -14.25 8.11
N VAL A 29 -0.74 -13.95 7.44
CA VAL A 29 0.62 -14.37 7.82
C VAL A 29 1.53 -13.16 7.66
N TYR A 30 2.07 -12.65 8.77
CA TYR A 30 2.97 -11.50 8.76
C TYR A 30 4.37 -11.84 9.30
N GLU A 31 4.52 -12.99 9.95
CA GLU A 31 5.76 -13.47 10.54
C GLU A 31 6.85 -13.66 9.49
N THR A 32 6.48 -14.08 8.28
CA THR A 32 7.40 -14.21 7.14
C THR A 32 7.89 -12.84 6.64
N ALA A 33 7.01 -11.84 6.59
CA ALA A 33 7.38 -10.47 6.22
C ALA A 33 8.25 -9.80 7.30
N LEU A 34 7.93 -10.01 8.58
CA LEU A 34 8.77 -9.61 9.72
C LEU A 34 10.15 -10.25 9.64
N ALA A 35 10.22 -11.56 9.40
CA ALA A 35 11.48 -12.29 9.26
C ALA A 35 12.29 -11.82 8.05
N TYR A 36 11.65 -11.53 6.91
CA TYR A 36 12.31 -10.94 5.74
C TYR A 36 12.91 -9.56 6.06
N LYS A 37 12.13 -8.67 6.70
CA LYS A 37 12.59 -7.34 7.12
C LYS A 37 13.78 -7.44 8.08
N ALA A 38 13.72 -8.32 9.08
CA ALA A 38 14.76 -8.48 10.08
C ALA A 38 16.01 -9.20 9.54
N ASN A 39 15.85 -10.29 8.78
CA ASN A 39 16.94 -11.20 8.45
C ASN A 39 17.52 -10.99 7.05
N THR A 40 16.76 -10.44 6.11
CA THR A 40 17.23 -10.28 4.72
C THR A 40 17.67 -8.85 4.47
N LEU A 41 16.82 -7.86 4.74
CA LEU A 41 17.18 -6.45 4.52
C LEU A 41 18.39 -6.03 5.35
N GLN A 42 18.41 -6.38 6.64
CA GLN A 42 19.55 -6.03 7.50
C GLN A 42 20.83 -6.79 7.13
N LYS A 43 20.73 -8.10 6.86
CA LYS A 43 21.88 -8.95 6.50
C LYS A 43 22.57 -8.47 5.24
N PHE A 44 21.80 -8.10 4.22
CA PHE A 44 22.34 -7.61 2.95
C PHE A 44 22.46 -6.09 2.89
N LYS A 45 22.27 -5.40 4.02
CA LYS A 45 22.38 -3.94 4.15
C LYS A 45 21.53 -3.15 3.15
N LEU A 46 20.37 -3.70 2.78
CA LEU A 46 19.39 -3.00 1.96
C LEU A 46 18.54 -2.12 2.87
N ASN A 47 18.89 -0.83 2.94
CA ASN A 47 18.22 0.16 3.77
C ASN A 47 16.97 0.76 3.09
N TYR A 48 16.14 -0.09 2.49
CA TYR A 48 14.90 0.32 1.84
C TYR A 48 13.73 0.35 2.84
N PRO A 49 12.90 1.41 2.88
CA PRO A 49 11.75 1.48 3.77
C PRO A 49 10.69 0.43 3.45
N LEU A 50 10.60 -0.56 4.33
CA LEU A 50 9.64 -1.64 4.26
C LEU A 50 8.71 -1.61 5.48
N GLY A 51 7.42 -1.40 5.22
CA GLY A 51 6.36 -1.67 6.19
C GLY A 51 6.00 -3.15 6.22
N VAL A 52 5.60 -3.63 7.40
CA VAL A 52 4.99 -4.94 7.53
C VAL A 52 3.57 -4.72 8.03
N GLY A 53 2.62 -5.30 7.33
CA GLY A 53 1.23 -5.38 7.71
C GLY A 53 0.72 -6.81 7.56
N VAL A 54 -0.58 -6.94 7.60
CA VAL A 54 -1.29 -8.20 7.36
C VAL A 54 -2.59 -7.89 6.66
N GLU A 55 -2.92 -8.70 5.66
CA GLU A 55 -4.25 -8.67 5.06
C GLU A 55 -5.15 -9.70 5.74
N ILE A 56 -6.22 -9.22 6.35
CA ILE A 56 -7.27 -10.05 6.93
C ILE A 56 -8.24 -10.39 5.80
N ASN A 57 -8.18 -11.64 5.33
CA ASN A 57 -9.16 -12.17 4.39
C ASN A 57 -10.35 -12.77 5.16
N SER A 58 -11.54 -12.20 4.99
CA SER A 58 -12.75 -12.61 5.69
C SER A 58 -13.99 -12.60 4.80
N ARG A 59 -15.08 -13.21 5.28
CA ARG A 59 -16.39 -13.17 4.59
C ARG A 59 -16.99 -11.76 4.41
N TRP A 60 -16.45 -10.77 5.13
CA TRP A 60 -16.93 -9.39 5.10
C TRP A 60 -16.21 -8.58 4.01
N GLY A 61 -15.01 -9.01 3.65
CA GLY A 61 -14.09 -8.28 2.79
C GLY A 61 -12.65 -8.49 3.27
N HIS A 62 -11.76 -7.82 2.55
CA HIS A 62 -10.33 -7.81 2.81
C HIS A 62 -9.95 -6.51 3.52
N MET A 63 -9.10 -6.61 4.54
CA MET A 63 -8.65 -5.43 5.28
C MET A 63 -7.15 -5.52 5.57
N ASN A 64 -6.41 -4.47 5.25
CA ASN A 64 -5.03 -4.33 5.64
C ASN A 64 -4.90 -3.71 7.02
N VAL A 65 -4.06 -4.30 7.88
CA VAL A 65 -3.66 -3.72 9.16
C VAL A 65 -2.16 -3.48 9.15
N TYR A 66 -1.74 -2.23 9.39
CA TYR A 66 -0.33 -1.86 9.42
C TYR A 66 -0.06 -0.60 10.26
N PRO A 67 1.13 -0.47 10.86
CA PRO A 67 2.17 -1.51 10.97
C PRO A 67 1.78 -2.65 11.93
N VAL A 68 2.27 -3.86 11.62
CA VAL A 68 2.37 -4.96 12.58
C VAL A 68 3.78 -4.93 13.20
N PRO A 69 3.89 -4.84 14.54
CA PRO A 69 5.18 -4.69 15.20
C PRO A 69 5.91 -6.05 15.34
N PRO A 70 7.24 -6.05 15.58
CA PRO A 70 8.04 -7.27 15.60
C PRO A 70 7.65 -8.29 16.68
N GLU A 71 7.01 -7.86 17.77
CA GLU A 71 6.58 -8.75 18.84
C GLU A 71 5.47 -9.71 18.39
N GLY A 72 4.72 -9.36 17.34
CA GLY A 72 3.70 -10.20 16.72
C GLY A 72 2.64 -10.74 17.69
N GLY A 73 2.06 -11.90 17.35
CA GLY A 73 1.12 -12.62 18.20
C GLY A 73 -0.33 -12.13 18.14
N TYR A 74 -0.69 -11.36 17.11
CA TYR A 74 -2.05 -10.88 16.90
C TYR A 74 -2.88 -11.91 16.13
N THR A 75 -4.04 -12.25 16.69
CA THR A 75 -5.04 -13.10 16.05
C THR A 75 -6.31 -12.28 15.85
N PHE A 76 -6.71 -12.10 14.60
CA PHE A 76 -7.93 -11.38 14.27
C PHE A 76 -9.16 -12.27 14.52
N GLY A 77 -10.14 -11.74 15.23
CA GLY A 77 -11.37 -12.46 15.55
C GLY A 77 -12.24 -12.74 14.31
N PRO A 78 -13.27 -13.61 14.42
CA PRO A 78 -14.08 -14.04 13.28
C PRO A 78 -15.17 -13.03 12.86
N THR A 79 -15.40 -11.97 13.64
CA THR A 79 -16.40 -10.93 13.32
C THR A 79 -15.71 -9.64 12.92
N PHE A 80 -16.38 -8.84 12.10
CA PHE A 80 -15.88 -7.56 11.62
C PHE A 80 -15.47 -6.64 12.79
N GLU A 81 -16.33 -6.52 13.81
CA GLU A 81 -16.08 -5.67 14.98
C GLU A 81 -14.85 -6.13 15.75
N LYS A 82 -14.66 -7.45 15.91
CA LYS A 82 -13.48 -8.00 16.59
C LYS A 82 -12.21 -7.80 15.79
N MET A 83 -12.27 -7.88 14.45
CA MET A 83 -11.11 -7.59 13.59
C MET A 83 -10.67 -6.14 13.77
N VAL A 84 -11.62 -5.20 13.66
CA VAL A 84 -11.41 -3.77 13.83
C VAL A 84 -10.90 -3.45 15.24
N ASP A 85 -11.56 -3.96 16.28
CA ASP A 85 -11.13 -3.72 17.66
C ASP A 85 -9.72 -4.29 17.92
N THR A 86 -9.38 -5.46 17.37
CA THR A 86 -8.03 -6.04 17.47
C THR A 86 -7.00 -5.15 16.80
N ALA A 87 -7.26 -4.65 15.59
CA ALA A 87 -6.36 -3.74 14.89
C ALA A 87 -6.08 -2.48 15.72
N HIS A 88 -7.12 -1.92 16.35
CA HIS A 88 -6.98 -0.75 17.23
C HIS A 88 -6.23 -1.03 18.56
N THR A 89 -6.02 -2.29 18.94
CA THR A 89 -5.12 -2.63 20.06
C THR A 89 -3.64 -2.57 19.68
N ILE A 90 -3.32 -2.64 18.39
CA ILE A 90 -1.96 -2.58 17.88
C ILE A 90 -1.51 -1.13 17.86
N LYS A 91 -0.50 -0.81 18.67
CA LYS A 91 -0.05 0.58 18.86
C LYS A 91 0.37 1.21 17.54
N GLY A 92 -0.34 2.28 17.15
CA GLY A 92 -0.02 3.06 15.96
C GLY A 92 -0.46 2.43 14.63
N ALA A 93 -1.09 1.26 14.68
CA ALA A 93 -1.68 0.66 13.49
C ALA A 93 -2.90 1.44 13.01
N ILE A 94 -3.15 1.34 11.71
CA ILE A 94 -4.44 1.60 11.10
C ILE A 94 -5.06 0.30 10.60
N ILE A 95 -6.36 0.35 10.33
CA ILE A 95 -7.06 -0.66 9.55
C ILE A 95 -7.71 -0.02 8.32
N GLN A 96 -7.37 -0.53 7.14
CA GLN A 96 -7.82 -0.09 5.83
C GLN A 96 -8.74 -1.15 5.23
N TRP A 97 -9.84 -0.75 4.59
CA TRP A 97 -10.64 -1.66 3.77
C TRP A 97 -10.04 -1.74 2.36
N ASN A 98 -9.67 -2.95 1.93
CA ASN A 98 -9.12 -3.20 0.60
C ASN A 98 -10.24 -3.39 -0.43
N HIS A 99 -10.07 -2.81 -1.61
CA HIS A 99 -10.93 -2.95 -2.80
C HIS A 99 -12.43 -3.26 -2.52
N PRO A 100 -13.15 -2.35 -1.82
CA PRO A 100 -14.42 -2.66 -1.16
C PRO A 100 -15.57 -2.88 -2.14
N ASP A 101 -15.46 -2.40 -3.36
CA ASP A 101 -16.45 -2.50 -4.43
C ASP A 101 -16.24 -3.72 -5.34
N THR A 102 -15.22 -4.53 -5.07
CA THR A 102 -15.09 -5.84 -5.71
C THR A 102 -16.17 -6.81 -5.19
N SER A 103 -16.64 -7.69 -6.07
CA SER A 103 -17.79 -8.60 -5.91
C SER A 103 -17.73 -9.60 -4.74
N TYR A 104 -16.68 -9.54 -3.90
CA TYR A 104 -16.43 -10.45 -2.79
C TYR A 104 -16.77 -9.84 -1.42
N SER A 105 -17.05 -8.53 -1.34
CA SER A 105 -17.45 -7.88 -0.10
C SER A 105 -18.99 -7.94 0.07
N ASN A 106 -19.46 -8.37 1.23
CA ASN A 106 -20.90 -8.58 1.50
C ASN A 106 -21.62 -7.31 1.98
N LEU A 107 -21.19 -6.12 1.55
CA LEU A 107 -21.58 -4.88 2.25
C LEU A 107 -22.13 -3.75 1.33
N PRO A 108 -23.27 -3.96 0.64
CA PRO A 108 -23.94 -2.92 -0.16
C PRO A 108 -24.24 -1.63 0.62
N TYR A 109 -24.49 -1.72 1.93
CA TYR A 109 -24.78 -0.55 2.75
C TYR A 109 -23.59 0.43 2.82
N TYR A 110 -22.37 -0.06 3.04
CA TYR A 110 -21.19 0.79 3.15
C TYR A 110 -20.72 1.31 1.78
N LEU A 111 -21.06 0.61 0.70
CA LEU A 111 -20.86 1.14 -0.66
C LEU A 111 -21.70 2.38 -0.93
N GLU A 112 -22.92 2.50 -0.37
CA GLU A 112 -23.76 3.70 -0.52
C GLU A 112 -23.43 4.80 0.50
N ASN A 113 -23.08 4.41 1.74
CA ASN A 113 -23.06 5.35 2.88
C ASN A 113 -21.66 5.72 3.38
N GLY A 114 -20.60 5.04 2.94
CA GLY A 114 -19.23 5.26 3.43
C GLY A 114 -18.86 4.37 4.61
N ILE A 115 -17.67 4.58 5.18
CA ILE A 115 -17.10 3.77 6.28
C ILE A 115 -17.13 4.44 7.65
N GLN A 116 -17.78 5.60 7.82
CA GLN A 116 -17.74 6.30 9.12
C GLN A 116 -18.20 5.42 10.30
N GLU A 117 -19.17 4.54 10.07
CA GLU A 117 -19.74 3.68 11.10
C GLU A 117 -18.90 2.42 11.39
N THR A 118 -17.90 2.12 10.56
CA THR A 118 -17.13 0.89 10.65
C THR A 118 -15.89 1.01 11.54
N LYS A 119 -15.52 2.23 11.95
CA LYS A 119 -14.25 2.58 12.62
C LYS A 119 -12.99 2.19 11.83
N LEU A 120 -13.12 1.94 10.53
CA LEU A 120 -11.96 1.79 9.65
C LEU A 120 -11.30 3.15 9.45
N ASP A 121 -9.98 3.18 9.35
CA ASP A 121 -9.21 4.42 9.20
C ASP A 121 -9.13 4.86 7.73
N ALA A 122 -9.21 3.92 6.78
CA ALA A 122 -9.04 4.19 5.35
C ALA A 122 -9.83 3.26 4.43
N TRP A 123 -9.99 3.72 3.19
CA TRP A 123 -10.66 3.04 2.08
C TRP A 123 -9.70 2.96 0.89
N GLU A 124 -9.49 1.77 0.35
CA GLU A 124 -8.71 1.58 -0.86
C GLU A 124 -9.55 1.79 -2.12
N HIS A 125 -8.94 2.35 -3.17
CA HIS A 125 -9.55 2.69 -4.44
C HIS A 125 -10.53 3.87 -4.44
N TYR A 126 -10.85 4.32 -5.65
CA TYR A 126 -11.87 5.33 -5.90
C TYR A 126 -13.26 4.78 -5.55
N PRO A 127 -13.98 5.37 -4.58
CA PRO A 127 -15.31 4.89 -4.20
C PRO A 127 -16.36 5.25 -5.27
N PRO A 128 -17.38 4.41 -5.52
CA PRO A 128 -18.41 4.66 -6.52
C PRO A 128 -19.13 6.02 -6.40
N HIS A 129 -19.29 6.51 -5.16
CA HIS A 129 -19.97 7.78 -4.86
C HIS A 129 -19.00 8.90 -4.46
N TYR A 130 -17.73 8.85 -4.87
CA TYR A 130 -16.69 9.83 -4.52
C TYR A 130 -17.16 11.28 -4.54
N THR A 131 -17.68 11.76 -5.67
CA THR A 131 -18.09 13.17 -5.84
C THR A 131 -19.22 13.56 -4.87
N LYS A 132 -20.17 12.65 -4.62
CA LYS A 132 -21.27 12.86 -3.68
C LYS A 132 -20.73 12.91 -2.25
N TRP A 133 -19.95 11.90 -1.84
CA TRP A 133 -19.39 11.82 -0.49
C TRP A 133 -18.46 13.00 -0.19
N LYS A 134 -17.63 13.42 -1.16
CA LYS A 134 -16.78 14.60 -1.02
C LYS A 134 -17.60 15.87 -0.79
N LYS A 135 -18.64 16.10 -1.60
CA LYS A 135 -19.54 17.24 -1.44
C LYS A 135 -20.28 17.23 -0.09
N GLU A 136 -20.60 16.05 0.43
CA GLU A 136 -21.27 15.87 1.72
C GLU A 136 -20.31 15.87 2.93
N GLY A 137 -18.99 15.98 2.72
CA GLY A 137 -18.00 15.89 3.79
C GLY A 137 -17.89 14.49 4.41
N LYS A 138 -18.30 13.46 3.66
CA LYS A 138 -18.30 12.04 4.06
C LYS A 138 -17.23 11.21 3.35
N LEU A 139 -16.31 11.83 2.63
CA LEU A 139 -15.26 11.09 1.96
C LEU A 139 -14.29 10.49 3.01
N PRO A 140 -14.07 9.17 3.03
CA PRO A 140 -13.05 8.58 3.90
C PRO A 140 -11.64 8.99 3.43
N VAL A 141 -10.64 8.70 4.25
CA VAL A 141 -9.26 8.78 3.77
C VAL A 141 -9.07 7.69 2.70
N LEU A 142 -8.62 8.11 1.52
CA LEU A 142 -8.38 7.21 0.40
C LEU A 142 -6.92 6.80 0.36
N THR A 143 -6.69 5.51 0.19
CA THR A 143 -5.36 4.91 0.02
C THR A 143 -5.30 4.23 -1.34
N GLY A 144 -4.17 4.34 -2.01
CA GLY A 144 -3.89 3.60 -3.22
C GLY A 144 -2.99 2.40 -2.96
N GLY A 145 -3.35 1.26 -3.54
CA GLY A 145 -2.59 0.02 -3.43
C GLY A 145 -2.63 -0.78 -4.73
N THR A 146 -1.79 -1.81 -4.81
CA THR A 146 -1.62 -2.59 -6.06
C THR A 146 -2.22 -3.97 -6.00
N ASP A 147 -2.44 -4.48 -4.78
CA ASP A 147 -2.81 -5.86 -4.50
C ASP A 147 -2.01 -6.89 -5.34
N THR A 148 -0.67 -6.71 -5.40
CA THR A 148 0.14 -7.45 -6.38
C THR A 148 0.41 -8.88 -5.94
N HIS A 149 -0.09 -9.83 -6.74
CA HIS A 149 0.13 -11.26 -6.54
C HIS A 149 1.19 -11.84 -7.49
N ASN A 150 1.53 -11.10 -8.55
CA ASN A 150 2.47 -11.54 -9.58
C ASN A 150 3.83 -10.83 -9.48
N GLY A 151 4.00 -9.92 -8.51
CA GLY A 151 5.24 -9.16 -8.30
C GLY A 151 5.49 -8.09 -9.34
N THR A 152 4.53 -7.87 -10.22
CA THR A 152 4.51 -6.71 -11.12
C THR A 152 3.53 -5.72 -10.53
N PHE A 153 3.93 -4.46 -10.40
CA PHE A 153 2.98 -3.40 -10.02
C PHE A 153 2.22 -2.89 -11.25
N HIS A 154 1.66 -3.84 -11.99
CA HIS A 154 0.88 -3.63 -13.20
C HIS A 154 -0.40 -2.83 -12.94
N MET A 155 -0.95 -2.95 -11.72
CA MET A 155 -1.87 -1.97 -11.12
C MET A 155 -1.04 -0.78 -10.65
N PRO A 156 -1.14 0.40 -11.28
CA PRO A 156 -0.32 1.58 -11.03
C PRO A 156 -0.92 2.51 -9.97
N GLU A 157 -2.05 2.15 -9.33
CA GLU A 157 -2.61 2.93 -8.23
C GLU A 157 -1.62 2.99 -7.05
N ARG A 158 -1.39 4.19 -6.51
CA ARG A 158 -0.42 4.45 -5.44
C ARG A 158 -0.96 5.47 -4.45
N SER A 159 -0.32 5.50 -3.29
CA SER A 159 -0.48 6.55 -2.30
C SER A 159 0.70 7.53 -2.37
N ILE A 160 0.41 8.83 -2.51
CA ILE A 160 1.38 9.91 -2.32
C ILE A 160 1.20 10.43 -0.89
N MET A 161 2.26 10.38 -0.09
CA MET A 161 2.22 10.71 1.33
C MET A 161 2.99 12.00 1.62
N PHE A 162 2.42 12.86 2.47
CA PHE A 162 3.05 14.09 2.96
C PHE A 162 3.43 13.95 4.42
N ILE A 163 4.47 13.16 4.67
CA ILE A 163 4.88 12.66 5.99
C ILE A 163 6.38 12.87 6.22
N PRO A 164 6.85 12.91 7.48
CA PRO A 164 8.25 13.22 7.79
C PRO A 164 9.23 12.13 7.37
N SER A 165 8.78 10.87 7.28
CA SER A 165 9.62 9.75 6.85
C SER A 165 8.80 8.66 6.17
N ALA A 166 9.50 7.73 5.51
CA ALA A 166 8.93 6.55 4.88
C ALA A 166 8.78 5.36 5.86
N ASP A 167 8.92 5.60 7.17
CA ASP A 167 8.68 4.58 8.19
C ASP A 167 7.19 4.21 8.25
N CYS A 168 6.90 2.94 8.53
CA CYS A 168 5.53 2.42 8.49
C CYS A 168 4.61 3.06 9.55
N TYR A 169 5.15 3.50 10.69
CA TYR A 169 4.37 4.22 11.70
C TYR A 169 4.02 5.63 11.23
N ASP A 170 4.96 6.32 10.57
CA ASP A 170 4.70 7.64 9.99
C ASP A 170 3.71 7.56 8.82
N ILE A 171 3.76 6.47 8.03
CA ILE A 171 2.77 6.18 6.98
C ILE A 171 1.39 5.99 7.59
N ALA A 172 1.25 5.12 8.59
CA ALA A 172 -0.04 4.88 9.27
C ALA A 172 -0.58 6.16 9.94
N ALA A 173 0.28 6.94 10.61
CA ALA A 173 -0.09 8.24 11.16
C ALA A 173 -0.50 9.23 10.05
N GLY A 174 0.18 9.22 8.91
CA GLY A 174 -0.18 10.02 7.75
C GLY A 174 -1.57 9.68 7.23
N VAL A 175 -1.89 8.40 7.08
CA VAL A 175 -3.23 7.93 6.69
C VAL A 175 -4.27 8.41 7.70
N LYS A 176 -4.06 8.16 8.99
CA LYS A 176 -4.99 8.56 10.05
C LYS A 176 -5.26 10.08 10.11
N ASN A 177 -4.26 10.88 9.74
CA ASN A 177 -4.36 12.34 9.70
C ASN A 177 -4.72 12.90 8.31
N GLY A 178 -5.07 12.04 7.35
CA GLY A 178 -5.44 12.46 5.99
C GLY A 178 -4.30 13.13 5.22
N LYS A 179 -3.03 12.84 5.52
CA LYS A 179 -1.83 13.37 4.85
C LYS A 179 -1.42 12.53 3.65
N ILE A 180 -2.41 12.25 2.80
CA ILE A 180 -2.33 11.29 1.71
C ILE A 180 -3.19 11.74 0.53
N VAL A 181 -2.72 11.44 -0.67
CA VAL A 181 -3.49 11.47 -1.91
C VAL A 181 -3.38 10.11 -2.57
N MET A 182 -4.51 9.56 -2.99
CA MET A 182 -4.53 8.41 -3.88
C MET A 182 -4.30 8.88 -5.31
N MET A 183 -3.34 8.30 -5.99
CA MET A 183 -3.08 8.50 -7.41
C MET A 183 -3.53 7.26 -8.17
N ASP A 184 -4.38 7.44 -9.16
CA ASP A 184 -4.82 6.38 -10.07
C ASP A 184 -4.75 6.89 -11.52
N PRO A 185 -3.95 6.28 -12.41
CA PRO A 185 -3.87 6.68 -13.80
C PRO A 185 -5.04 6.18 -14.67
N TRP A 186 -6.04 5.50 -14.11
CA TRP A 186 -7.17 4.94 -14.87
C TRP A 186 -8.53 5.52 -14.50
N ASN A 187 -8.57 6.60 -13.71
CA ASN A 187 -9.80 7.31 -13.35
C ASN A 187 -10.88 6.41 -12.72
N GLY A 188 -10.48 5.47 -11.86
CA GLY A 188 -11.36 4.52 -11.19
C GLY A 188 -11.83 3.34 -12.06
N ALA A 189 -11.22 3.11 -13.23
CA ALA A 189 -11.60 2.00 -14.10
C ALA A 189 -11.04 0.66 -13.60
N TYR A 190 -11.93 -0.19 -13.09
CA TYR A 190 -11.61 -1.54 -12.57
C TYR A 190 -11.23 -2.58 -13.65
N THR A 191 -11.74 -2.42 -14.88
CA THR A 191 -11.50 -3.37 -15.96
C THR A 191 -10.44 -2.83 -16.91
N ILE A 192 -9.22 -3.30 -16.75
CA ILE A 192 -8.14 -2.97 -17.66
C ILE A 192 -8.35 -3.74 -18.98
N THR A 193 -8.62 -3.02 -20.05
CA THR A 193 -8.57 -3.60 -21.40
C THR A 193 -7.13 -3.63 -21.90
N ARG A 194 -6.79 -4.55 -22.81
CA ARG A 194 -5.47 -4.55 -23.49
C ARG A 194 -5.12 -3.20 -24.11
N ASP A 195 -6.13 -2.46 -24.59
CA ASP A 195 -5.96 -1.13 -25.17
C ASP A 195 -5.58 -0.08 -24.12
N MET A 196 -6.10 -0.18 -22.88
CA MET A 196 -5.68 0.67 -21.77
C MET A 196 -4.24 0.37 -21.36
N ILE A 197 -3.80 -0.90 -21.30
CA ILE A 197 -2.38 -1.26 -21.02
C ILE A 197 -1.43 -0.64 -22.04
N ASN A 198 -1.84 -0.62 -23.32
CA ASN A 198 -1.01 -0.09 -24.39
C ASN A 198 -0.98 1.45 -24.42
N LYS A 199 -2.04 2.13 -23.97
CA LYS A 199 -2.12 3.60 -23.86
C LYS A 199 -1.57 4.15 -22.55
N SER A 200 -1.75 3.44 -21.44
CA SER A 200 -1.42 3.88 -20.09
C SER A 200 0.05 3.72 -19.72
N ARG A 201 0.93 3.41 -20.70
CA ARG A 201 2.34 3.26 -20.36
C ARG A 201 2.89 4.59 -19.85
N TRP A 202 2.58 5.75 -20.45
CA TRP A 202 3.03 7.06 -19.95
C TRP A 202 2.19 8.29 -20.39
N ASP A 203 1.11 8.12 -21.17
CA ASP A 203 0.32 9.24 -21.75
C ASP A 203 -1.08 9.44 -21.09
N SER A 204 -1.39 8.70 -20.03
CA SER A 204 -2.67 8.83 -19.33
C SER A 204 -2.64 9.99 -18.33
N ASP A 205 -3.70 10.80 -18.32
CA ASP A 205 -3.96 11.77 -17.25
C ASP A 205 -3.83 11.08 -15.88
N LEU A 206 -3.04 11.67 -14.98
CA LEU A 206 -2.96 11.20 -13.59
C LEU A 206 -4.16 11.76 -12.82
N PHE A 207 -4.97 10.89 -12.23
CA PHE A 207 -6.09 11.31 -11.40
C PHE A 207 -5.70 11.25 -9.93
N PHE A 208 -6.00 12.33 -9.22
CA PHE A 208 -5.72 12.47 -7.79
C PHE A 208 -7.02 12.50 -7.01
N TYR A 209 -7.11 11.66 -5.98
CA TYR A 209 -8.27 11.54 -5.12
C TYR A 209 -7.89 11.68 -3.66
N GLY A 210 -8.65 12.48 -2.93
CA GLY A 210 -8.43 12.77 -1.52
C GLY A 210 -9.04 14.11 -1.14
N GLN A 211 -8.52 14.69 -0.05
CA GLN A 211 -8.86 16.04 0.41
C GLN A 211 -8.28 17.09 -0.54
N ASP A 212 -8.99 18.21 -0.72
CA ASP A 212 -8.61 19.24 -1.71
C ASP A 212 -7.26 19.89 -1.44
N ASP A 213 -6.94 20.13 -0.16
CA ASP A 213 -5.65 20.70 0.26
C ASP A 213 -4.49 19.74 -0.04
N MET A 214 -4.68 18.44 0.14
CA MET A 214 -3.68 17.42 -0.18
C MET A 214 -3.52 17.22 -1.69
N ILE A 215 -4.62 17.24 -2.46
CA ILE A 215 -4.56 17.19 -3.93
C ILE A 215 -3.78 18.40 -4.45
N GLN A 216 -4.08 19.61 -3.97
CA GLN A 216 -3.37 20.81 -4.37
C GLN A 216 -1.87 20.70 -4.05
N LEU A 217 -1.54 20.23 -2.84
CA LEU A 217 -0.15 20.01 -2.45
C LEU A 217 0.57 19.00 -3.36
N ALA A 218 -0.11 17.92 -3.77
CA ALA A 218 0.45 16.95 -4.72
C ALA A 218 0.70 17.60 -6.09
N VAL A 219 -0.25 18.37 -6.60
CA VAL A 219 -0.09 19.09 -7.87
C VAL A 219 1.07 20.08 -7.79
N ASP A 220 1.17 20.87 -6.72
CA ASP A 220 2.23 21.85 -6.52
C ASP A 220 3.62 21.20 -6.47
N VAL A 221 3.72 20.06 -5.77
CA VAL A 221 4.96 19.29 -5.66
C VAL A 221 5.35 18.65 -7.00
N LEU A 222 4.37 18.16 -7.77
CA LEU A 222 4.60 17.53 -9.07
C LEU A 222 4.79 18.52 -10.23
N ALA A 223 4.49 19.81 -10.03
CA ALA A 223 4.65 20.85 -11.05
C ALA A 223 6.13 21.10 -11.41
N ASP A 224 7.07 20.83 -10.51
CA ASP A 224 8.51 20.77 -10.82
C ASP A 224 9.06 19.35 -10.58
N PRO A 225 8.93 18.46 -11.57
CA PRO A 225 9.34 17.07 -11.42
C PRO A 225 10.87 16.91 -11.35
N THR A 226 11.65 17.90 -11.78
CA THR A 226 13.11 17.77 -11.89
C THR A 226 13.74 17.55 -10.52
N TYR A 227 13.33 18.37 -9.54
CA TYR A 227 13.78 18.24 -8.16
C TYR A 227 13.42 16.87 -7.57
N LEU A 228 12.19 16.40 -7.80
CA LEU A 228 11.74 15.10 -7.28
C LEU A 228 12.49 13.92 -7.90
N VAL A 229 12.74 13.98 -9.20
CA VAL A 229 13.52 12.95 -9.92
C VAL A 229 14.93 12.86 -9.33
N ASP A 230 15.59 13.99 -9.14
CA ASP A 230 16.94 14.01 -8.58
C ASP A 230 16.97 13.57 -7.12
N LEU A 231 15.97 13.97 -6.32
CA LEU A 231 15.82 13.51 -4.94
C LEU A 231 15.60 11.99 -4.87
N LYS A 232 14.73 11.43 -5.71
CA LYS A 232 14.48 9.98 -5.79
C LYS A 232 15.74 9.22 -6.21
N LYS A 233 16.47 9.70 -7.22
CA LYS A 233 17.75 9.10 -7.64
C LYS A 233 18.75 9.07 -6.50
N LYS A 234 18.90 10.18 -5.78
CA LYS A 234 19.81 10.28 -4.61
C LYS A 234 19.41 9.28 -3.53
N ARG A 235 18.12 9.19 -3.21
CA ARG A 235 17.57 8.28 -2.20
C ARG A 235 17.76 6.79 -2.57
N ILE A 236 17.49 6.41 -3.82
CA ILE A 236 17.76 5.04 -4.30
C ILE A 236 19.26 4.74 -4.22
N ALA A 237 20.12 5.67 -4.61
CA ALA A 237 21.57 5.50 -4.48
C ALA A 237 21.99 5.31 -3.01
N GLU A 238 21.37 6.03 -2.07
CA GLU A 238 21.59 5.85 -0.63
C GLU A 238 21.13 4.47 -0.15
N TYR A 239 19.97 3.98 -0.59
CA TYR A 239 19.47 2.64 -0.24
C TYR A 239 20.38 1.51 -0.73
N LEU A 240 21.02 1.72 -1.88
CA LEU A 240 21.88 0.73 -2.54
C LEU A 240 23.37 0.86 -2.16
N LYS A 241 23.77 1.92 -1.46
CA LYS A 241 25.18 2.29 -1.22
C LYS A 241 26.01 1.19 -0.58
N GLU A 242 25.43 0.45 0.36
CA GLU A 242 26.12 -0.58 1.14
C GLU A 242 25.62 -2.00 0.86
N VAL A 243 24.73 -2.16 -0.12
CA VAL A 243 24.05 -3.42 -0.39
C VAL A 243 25.04 -4.48 -0.84
N ASP A 244 24.97 -5.66 -0.20
CA ASP A 244 25.64 -6.86 -0.70
C ASP A 244 24.82 -7.48 -1.84
N VAL A 245 24.92 -6.89 -3.03
CA VAL A 245 24.18 -7.31 -4.23
C VAL A 245 24.47 -8.78 -4.57
N ARG A 246 25.72 -9.23 -4.41
CA ARG A 246 26.10 -10.62 -4.70
C ARG A 246 25.48 -11.59 -3.71
N GLY A 247 25.52 -11.29 -2.42
CA GLY A 247 24.87 -12.09 -1.39
C GLY A 247 23.37 -12.18 -1.61
N LEU A 248 22.74 -11.07 -2.02
CA LEU A 248 21.32 -10.98 -2.30
C LEU A 248 20.91 -11.86 -3.50
N ILE A 249 21.64 -11.78 -4.63
CA ILE A 249 21.42 -12.65 -5.81
C ILE A 249 21.61 -14.13 -5.47
N ASN A 250 22.70 -14.48 -4.77
CA ASN A 250 22.96 -15.88 -4.43
C ASN A 250 21.93 -16.45 -3.43
N SER A 251 21.27 -15.58 -2.65
CA SER A 251 20.22 -15.99 -1.70
C SER A 251 18.85 -16.18 -2.35
N SER A 252 18.56 -15.47 -3.45
CA SER A 252 17.32 -15.68 -4.21
C SER A 252 17.32 -17.03 -4.92
N ASP A 253 18.49 -17.49 -5.40
CA ASP A 253 18.63 -18.79 -6.06
C ASP A 253 18.43 -19.96 -5.07
N ALA A 254 18.78 -19.78 -3.80
CA ALA A 254 18.59 -20.79 -2.76
C ALA A 254 17.11 -20.96 -2.35
N TYR A 255 16.27 -19.93 -2.55
CA TYR A 255 14.83 -20.00 -2.27
C TYR A 255 14.06 -20.78 -3.35
N GLU A 256 14.59 -20.91 -4.58
CA GLU A 256 13.98 -21.77 -5.60
C GLU A 256 14.14 -23.26 -5.31
N THR A 257 15.13 -23.65 -4.51
CA THR A 257 15.38 -25.04 -4.10
C THR A 257 14.57 -25.51 -2.88
N VAL A 258 13.75 -24.64 -2.28
CA VAL A 258 12.84 -25.01 -1.17
C VAL A 258 11.39 -24.83 -1.63
N LYS A 259 10.99 -25.64 -2.62
CA LYS A 259 9.60 -25.95 -2.94
C LYS A 259 9.44 -27.45 -3.12
#